data_AF-A0A1F3CF17-F1
#
_entry.id   AF-A0A1F3CF17-F1
#
_cell.length_a   1.000
_cell.length_b   1.000
_cell.length_c   1.000
_cell.angle_alpha   90.00
_cell.angle_beta   90.00
_cell.angle_gamma   90.00
#
_symmetry.space_group_name_H-M   'P 1'
#
loop_
_entity.id
_entity.type
_entity.pdbx_description
1 polymer ?
#
loop_
_entity_poly.entity_id
_entity_poly.type
_entity_poly.pdbx_seq_one_letter_code
_entity_poly.pdbx_strand_id
1 'polypeptide(L)'
;MIEENLNKELFNKNNPFKIPEGYFEDFNSNLFHKIENESEIVKVTFWHSWKYKVAVAASIAVLAVFSFSVYQFNYKQNLINKNIAVVIDNNTETELSFFDENHIIDEIATSDIEQKIEGNDIIDFLVNENIDENAIAEAY
;
A
#
# COMPACT_ATOMS: atom_id res chain seq x y z
N MET A 1 21.73 -96.10 -31.29
CA MET A 1 20.78 -96.40 -30.19
C MET A 1 20.78 -95.36 -29.07
N ILE A 2 21.81 -94.51 -28.90
CA ILE A 2 21.87 -93.53 -27.80
C ILE A 2 21.26 -92.17 -28.20
N GLU A 3 21.44 -91.73 -29.45
CA GLU A 3 20.94 -90.41 -29.92
C GLU A 3 19.41 -90.33 -30.03
N GLU A 4 18.73 -91.44 -30.35
CA GLU A 4 17.27 -91.46 -30.53
C GLU A 4 16.51 -91.27 -29.20
N ASN A 5 17.10 -91.70 -28.07
CA ASN A 5 16.52 -91.52 -26.75
C ASN A 5 16.73 -90.11 -26.20
N LEU A 6 17.81 -89.41 -26.60
CA LEU A 6 18.10 -88.04 -26.13
C LEU A 6 17.07 -87.03 -26.65
N ASN A 7 16.62 -87.19 -27.90
CA ASN A 7 15.60 -86.32 -28.51
C ASN A 7 14.21 -86.52 -27.89
N LYS A 8 13.89 -87.69 -27.34
CA LYS A 8 12.57 -87.96 -26.75
C LYS A 8 12.39 -87.31 -25.38
N GLU A 9 13.48 -87.12 -24.63
CA GLU A 9 13.46 -86.46 -23.31
C GLU A 9 13.53 -84.93 -23.41
N LEU A 10 14.23 -84.38 -24.41
CA LEU A 10 14.33 -82.93 -24.63
C LEU A 10 13.04 -82.30 -25.18
N PHE A 11 12.25 -83.06 -25.95
CA PHE A 11 10.96 -82.63 -26.49
C PHE A 11 9.81 -83.33 -25.77
N ASN A 12 9.73 -83.14 -24.45
CA ASN A 12 8.57 -83.53 -23.66
C ASN A 12 7.28 -82.90 -24.26
N LYS A 13 6.18 -83.65 -24.29
CA LYS A 13 4.87 -83.23 -24.88
C LYS A 13 4.31 -81.93 -24.30
N ASN A 14 4.85 -81.51 -23.15
CA ASN A 14 4.57 -80.25 -22.48
C ASN A 14 5.67 -79.22 -22.77
N ASN A 15 5.87 -78.84 -24.03
CA ASN A 15 6.81 -77.79 -24.40
C ASN A 15 6.37 -76.46 -23.75
N PRO A 16 7.14 -75.91 -22.78
CA PRO A 16 6.77 -74.66 -22.09
C PRO A 16 6.92 -73.43 -23.00
N PHE A 17 7.55 -73.58 -24.16
CA PHE A 17 7.71 -72.53 -25.17
C PHE A 17 6.60 -72.57 -26.23
N LYS A 18 5.44 -73.17 -25.92
CA LYS A 18 4.28 -73.09 -26.79
C LYS A 18 3.66 -71.70 -26.69
N ILE A 19 3.66 -70.98 -27.80
CA ILE A 19 2.96 -69.71 -27.91
C ILE A 19 1.44 -69.90 -27.76
N PRO A 20 0.72 -68.93 -27.18
CA PRO A 20 -0.74 -68.93 -27.17
C PRO A 20 -1.32 -68.98 -28.59
N GLU A 21 -2.46 -69.64 -28.73
CA GLU A 21 -3.24 -69.59 -29.97
C GLU A 21 -3.73 -68.16 -30.21
N GLY A 22 -3.57 -67.64 -31.44
CA GLY A 22 -3.98 -66.28 -31.77
C GLY A 22 -2.93 -65.18 -31.46
N TYR A 23 -1.78 -65.51 -30.87
CA TYR A 23 -0.79 -64.51 -30.43
C TYR A 23 -0.31 -63.60 -31.57
N PHE A 24 -0.01 -64.17 -32.74
CA PHE A 24 0.50 -63.40 -33.87
C PHE A 24 -0.62 -62.78 -34.71
N GLU A 25 -1.80 -63.39 -34.69
CA GLU A 25 -3.01 -62.93 -35.36
C GLU A 25 -3.46 -61.58 -34.76
N ASP A 26 -3.49 -61.46 -33.44
CA ASP A 26 -3.89 -60.24 -32.73
C ASP A 26 -2.73 -59.25 -32.50
N PHE A 27 -1.48 -59.66 -32.75
CA PHE A 27 -0.31 -58.80 -32.53
C PHE A 27 -0.38 -57.53 -33.37
N ASN A 28 -0.70 -57.67 -34.65
CA ASN A 28 -0.73 -56.53 -35.57
C ASN A 28 -1.85 -55.54 -35.19
N SER A 29 -3.06 -56.03 -34.89
CA SER A 29 -4.19 -55.18 -34.50
C SER A 29 -3.91 -54.41 -33.21
N ASN A 30 -3.34 -55.09 -32.21
CA ASN A 30 -2.93 -54.48 -30.94
C ASN A 30 -1.83 -53.43 -31.12
N LEU A 31 -0.86 -53.69 -32.00
CA LEU A 31 0.22 -52.75 -32.31
C LEU A 31 -0.33 -51.48 -32.98
N PHE A 32 -1.16 -51.63 -34.02
CA PHE A 32 -1.75 -50.48 -34.72
C PHE A 32 -2.67 -49.67 -33.81
N HIS A 33 -3.49 -50.33 -32.99
CA HIS A 33 -4.35 -49.66 -32.01
C HIS A 33 -3.52 -48.84 -30.99
N LYS A 34 -2.35 -49.33 -30.59
CA LYS A 34 -1.47 -48.60 -29.66
C LYS A 34 -0.79 -47.41 -30.32
N ILE A 35 -0.39 -47.53 -31.58
CA ILE A 35 0.22 -46.44 -32.36
C ILE A 35 -0.81 -45.33 -32.66
N GLU A 36 -2.05 -45.71 -32.99
CA GLU A 36 -3.12 -44.75 -33.30
C GLU A 36 -3.53 -43.93 -32.07
N ASN A 37 -3.60 -44.56 -30.90
CA ASN A 37 -3.94 -43.90 -29.63
C ASN A 37 -2.80 -43.06 -29.01
N GLU A 38 -1.54 -43.28 -29.39
CA GLU A 38 -0.41 -42.43 -28.97
C GLU A 38 -0.32 -41.10 -29.77
N SER A 39 -1.16 -40.93 -30.80
CA SER A 39 -1.22 -39.70 -31.62
C SER A 39 -2.07 -38.58 -31.01
N GLU A 40 -2.66 -38.80 -29.83
CA GLU A 40 -3.28 -37.72 -29.07
C GLU A 40 -2.20 -36.72 -28.64
N ILE A 41 -2.07 -35.66 -29.43
CA ILE A 41 -1.33 -34.42 -29.15
C ILE A 41 -1.57 -34.00 -27.70
N VAL A 42 -0.68 -34.42 -26.80
CA VAL A 42 -0.64 -33.92 -25.44
C VAL A 42 -0.31 -32.44 -25.55
N LYS A 43 -1.33 -31.58 -25.39
CA LYS A 43 -1.16 -30.13 -25.35
C LYS A 43 -0.35 -29.78 -24.11
N VAL A 44 0.96 -29.88 -24.22
CA VAL A 44 1.88 -29.42 -23.20
C VAL A 44 1.68 -27.93 -23.04
N THR A 45 1.00 -27.56 -21.96
CA THR A 45 0.66 -26.17 -21.70
C THR A 45 1.95 -25.51 -21.20
N PHE A 46 2.68 -24.85 -22.11
CA PHE A 46 3.97 -24.17 -21.92
C PHE A 46 3.98 -23.05 -20.83
N TRP A 47 2.91 -22.93 -20.05
CA TRP A 47 2.71 -21.88 -19.05
C TRP A 47 3.47 -22.08 -17.74
N HIS A 48 3.89 -23.31 -17.40
CA HIS A 48 4.57 -23.54 -16.12
C HIS A 48 5.98 -22.93 -16.07
N SER A 49 6.63 -22.75 -17.23
CA SER A 49 8.00 -22.25 -17.31
C SER A 49 8.13 -20.73 -17.38
N TRP A 50 7.03 -19.97 -17.46
CA TRP A 50 7.09 -18.50 -17.48
C TRP A 50 6.43 -17.84 -16.27
N LYS A 51 5.59 -18.59 -15.52
CA LYS A 51 4.90 -18.08 -14.33
C LYS A 51 5.84 -17.46 -13.29
N TYR A 52 7.03 -18.01 -13.08
CA TYR A 52 7.98 -17.42 -12.13
C TYR A 52 8.55 -16.07 -12.59
N LYS A 53 8.81 -15.86 -13.89
CA LYS A 53 9.28 -14.54 -14.37
C LYS A 53 8.16 -13.50 -14.34
N VAL A 54 6.92 -13.92 -14.64
CA VAL A 54 5.74 -13.06 -14.52
C VAL A 54 5.50 -12.68 -13.06
N ALA A 55 5.67 -13.60 -12.12
CA ALA A 55 5.55 -13.33 -10.69
C ALA A 55 6.59 -12.32 -10.19
N VAL A 56 7.86 -12.45 -10.62
CA VAL A 56 8.93 -11.50 -10.28
C VAL A 56 8.66 -10.11 -10.87
N ALA A 57 8.21 -10.03 -12.12
CA ALA A 57 7.87 -8.73 -12.72
C ALA A 57 6.68 -8.06 -12.01
N ALA A 58 5.66 -8.84 -11.63
CA ALA A 58 4.49 -8.34 -10.93
C ALA A 58 4.84 -7.80 -9.53
N SER A 59 5.74 -8.45 -8.78
CA SER A 59 6.14 -7.94 -7.46
C SER A 59 6.87 -6.59 -7.56
N ILE A 60 7.76 -6.44 -8.56
CA ILE A 60 8.45 -5.17 -8.82
C ILE A 60 7.44 -4.08 -9.19
N ALA A 61 6.45 -4.39 -10.03
CA ALA A 61 5.41 -3.43 -10.40
C ALA A 61 4.56 -2.99 -9.20
N VAL A 62 4.17 -3.92 -8.32
CA VAL A 62 3.44 -3.61 -7.09
C VAL A 62 4.25 -2.69 -6.18
N LEU A 63 5.55 -2.96 -6.01
CA LEU A 63 6.43 -2.10 -5.21
C LEU A 63 6.60 -0.71 -5.82
N ALA A 64 6.69 -0.60 -7.14
CA ALA A 64 6.79 0.69 -7.83
C ALA A 64 5.50 1.51 -7.65
N VAL A 65 4.33 0.90 -7.82
CA VAL A 65 3.03 1.55 -7.59
C VAL A 65 2.85 1.95 -6.14
N PHE A 66 3.23 1.08 -5.21
CA PHE A 66 3.15 1.37 -3.78
C PHE A 66 4.08 2.54 -3.39
N SER A 67 5.33 2.51 -3.86
CA SER A 67 6.31 3.59 -3.66
C SER A 67 5.82 4.92 -4.23
N PHE A 68 5.26 4.91 -5.45
CA PHE A 68 4.68 6.10 -6.07
C PHE A 68 3.45 6.61 -5.31
N SER A 69 2.59 5.72 -4.84
CA SER A 69 1.41 6.07 -4.05
C SER A 69 1.81 6.73 -2.73
N VAL A 70 2.82 6.20 -2.03
CA VAL A 70 3.36 6.79 -0.81
C VAL A 70 4.01 8.15 -1.11
N TYR A 71 4.79 8.28 -2.18
CA TYR A 71 5.40 9.54 -2.59
C TYR A 71 4.34 10.63 -2.85
N GLN A 72 3.29 10.30 -3.61
CA GLN A 72 2.19 11.22 -3.91
C GLN A 72 1.41 11.62 -2.66
N PHE A 73 1.19 10.68 -1.73
CA PHE A 73 0.52 10.98 -0.46
C PHE A 73 1.34 11.95 0.41
N ASN A 74 2.66 11.72 0.54
CA ASN A 74 3.55 12.61 1.29
C ASN A 74 3.66 13.99 0.63
N TYR A 75 3.71 14.07 -0.70
CA TYR A 75 3.71 15.34 -1.42
C TYR A 75 2.44 16.16 -1.15
N LYS A 76 1.26 15.53 -1.19
CA LYS A 76 -0.02 16.18 -0.86
C LYS A 76 -0.07 16.71 0.57
N GLN A 77 0.38 15.92 1.55
CA GLN A 77 0.41 16.35 2.95
C GLN A 77 1.34 17.55 3.17
N ASN A 78 2.51 17.56 2.50
CA ASN A 78 3.44 18.69 2.58
C ASN A 78 2.86 19.97 1.96
N LEU A 79 2.08 19.87 0.88
CA LEU A 79 1.38 21.02 0.30
C LEU A 79 0.26 21.54 1.21
N ILE A 80 -0.52 20.63 1.81
CA ILE A 80 -1.57 20.99 2.78
C ILE A 80 -0.95 21.70 3.99
N ASN A 81 0.10 21.13 4.57
CA ASN A 81 0.79 21.72 5.73
C ASN A 81 1.42 23.08 5.41
N LYS A 82 1.99 23.25 4.22
CA LYS A 82 2.52 24.54 3.76
C LYS A 82 1.40 25.58 3.61
N ASN A 83 0.27 25.21 3.01
CA ASN A 83 -0.85 26.13 2.85
C ASN A 83 -1.50 26.49 4.18
N ILE A 84 -1.60 25.54 5.12
CA ILE A 84 -2.08 25.79 6.48
C ILE A 84 -1.13 26.74 7.22
N ALA A 85 0.18 26.50 7.16
CA ALA A 85 1.18 27.40 7.75
C ALA A 85 1.10 28.82 7.17
N VAL A 86 0.94 28.96 5.85
CA VAL A 86 0.78 30.26 5.18
C VAL A 86 -0.51 30.98 5.59
N VAL A 87 -1.63 30.25 5.74
CA VAL A 87 -2.89 30.84 6.22
C VAL A 87 -2.77 31.26 7.68
N ILE A 88 -2.10 30.48 8.52
CA ILE A 88 -1.88 30.82 9.93
C ILE A 88 -1.01 32.08 10.04
N ASP A 89 0.12 32.17 9.32
CA ASP A 89 1.02 33.34 9.35
C ASP A 89 0.28 34.63 8.92
N ASN A 90 -0.42 34.57 7.79
CA ASN A 90 -1.16 35.72 7.26
C ASN A 90 -2.30 36.13 8.18
N ASN A 91 -3.03 35.18 8.78
CA ASN A 91 -4.16 35.47 9.66
C ASN A 91 -3.72 35.91 11.05
N THR A 92 -2.59 35.43 11.59
CA THR A 92 -2.10 35.89 12.90
C THR A 92 -1.62 37.33 12.86
N GLU A 93 -0.97 37.76 11.77
CA GLU A 93 -0.56 39.16 11.64
C GLU A 93 -1.74 40.10 11.36
N THR A 94 -2.74 39.65 10.59
CA THR A 94 -3.94 40.47 10.34
C THR A 94 -4.90 40.48 11.54
N GLU A 95 -5.17 39.37 12.22
CA GLU A 95 -6.07 39.34 13.39
C GLU A 95 -5.55 40.19 14.56
N LEU A 96 -4.23 40.19 14.81
CA LEU A 96 -3.63 41.04 15.85
C LEU A 96 -3.60 42.52 15.48
N SER A 97 -3.63 42.86 14.19
CA SER A 97 -3.72 44.25 13.73
C SER A 97 -5.09 44.90 13.96
N PHE A 98 -6.14 44.11 14.17
CA PHE A 98 -7.47 44.59 14.52
C PHE A 98 -7.65 44.83 16.02
N PHE A 99 -6.78 44.27 16.87
CA PHE A 99 -6.82 44.45 18.32
C PHE A 99 -5.83 45.55 18.74
N ASP A 100 -6.00 46.73 18.17
CA ASP A 100 -5.27 47.94 18.57
C ASP A 100 -5.91 48.53 19.84
N GLU A 101 -5.11 49.17 20.70
CA GLU A 101 -5.57 49.77 21.96
C GLU A 101 -6.72 50.76 21.73
N ASN A 102 -6.67 51.46 20.60
CA ASN A 102 -7.71 52.39 20.16
C ASN A 102 -9.08 51.73 19.92
N HIS A 103 -9.12 50.46 19.49
CA HIS A 103 -10.36 49.70 19.32
C HIS A 103 -10.96 49.32 20.68
N ILE A 104 -10.12 49.05 21.68
CA ILE A 104 -10.56 48.76 23.05
C ILE A 104 -11.21 50.01 23.65
N ILE A 105 -10.58 51.18 23.46
CA ILE A 105 -11.10 52.48 23.94
C ILE A 105 -12.44 52.81 23.27
N ASP A 106 -12.57 52.56 21.96
CA ASP A 106 -13.81 52.84 21.22
C ASP A 106 -14.97 51.95 21.69
N GLU A 107 -14.73 50.66 21.94
CA GLU A 107 -15.74 49.74 22.48
C GLU A 107 -16.15 50.14 23.93
N ILE A 108 -15.19 50.58 24.75
CA ILE A 108 -15.47 51.07 26.12
C ILE A 108 -16.24 52.40 26.07
N ALA A 109 -15.94 53.28 25.12
CA ALA A 109 -16.61 54.56 24.97
C ALA A 109 -18.02 54.44 24.37
N THR A 110 -18.26 53.42 23.55
CA THR A 110 -19.55 53.14 22.91
C THR A 110 -20.44 52.21 23.73
N SER A 111 -19.86 51.38 24.60
CA SER A 111 -20.64 50.74 25.65
C SER A 111 -21.10 51.82 26.63
N ASP A 112 -22.42 51.93 26.84
CA ASP A 112 -23.04 52.85 27.80
C ASP A 112 -22.67 52.44 29.24
N ILE A 113 -21.39 52.54 29.60
CA ILE A 113 -20.91 52.36 30.96
C ILE A 113 -21.19 53.67 31.67
N GLU A 114 -22.32 53.75 32.37
CA GLU A 114 -22.62 54.83 33.34
C GLU A 114 -21.70 54.76 34.58
N GLN A 115 -20.39 54.51 34.42
CA GLN A 115 -19.42 54.66 35.49
C GLN A 115 -19.00 56.12 35.59
N LYS A 116 -19.57 56.80 36.57
CA LYS A 116 -19.00 58.05 37.09
C LYS A 116 -17.67 57.71 37.76
N ILE A 117 -16.57 57.85 37.05
CA ILE A 117 -15.22 57.74 37.62
C ILE A 117 -15.03 58.93 38.57
N GLU A 118 -14.89 58.66 39.87
CA GLU A 118 -14.63 59.70 40.85
C GLU A 118 -13.13 59.94 41.00
N GLY A 119 -12.74 61.15 41.39
CA GLY A 119 -11.32 61.53 41.45
C GLY A 119 -10.50 60.66 42.41
N ASN A 120 -11.12 60.15 43.48
CA ASN A 120 -10.48 59.21 44.41
C ASN A 120 -10.15 57.86 43.76
N ASP A 121 -11.00 57.36 42.86
CA ASP A 121 -10.77 56.09 42.17
C ASP A 121 -9.51 56.16 41.31
N ILE A 122 -9.26 57.32 40.71
CA ILE A 122 -8.05 57.60 39.93
C ILE A 122 -6.83 57.65 40.85
N ILE A 123 -6.93 58.35 41.99
CA ILE A 123 -5.81 58.46 42.94
C ILE A 123 -5.45 57.08 43.51
N ASP A 124 -6.45 56.27 43.89
CA ASP A 124 -6.23 54.93 44.43
C ASP A 124 -5.54 54.02 43.41
N PHE A 125 -5.93 54.12 42.13
CA PHE A 125 -5.26 53.41 41.04
C PHE A 125 -3.79 53.83 40.89
N LEU A 126 -3.51 55.13 40.85
CA LEU A 126 -2.14 55.65 40.70
C LEU A 126 -1.24 55.24 41.86
N VAL A 127 -1.77 55.23 43.09
CA VAL A 127 -1.04 54.78 44.28
C VAL A 127 -0.80 53.26 44.23
N ASN A 128 -1.80 52.47 43.83
CA ASN A 128 -1.68 51.01 43.76
C ASN A 128 -0.66 50.57 42.71
N GLU A 129 -0.63 51.22 41.54
CA GLU A 129 0.33 50.96 40.48
C GLU A 129 1.68 51.66 40.70
N ASN A 130 1.83 52.39 41.81
CA ASN A 130 3.04 53.10 42.20
C ASN A 130 3.56 54.06 41.10
N ILE A 131 2.63 54.75 40.43
CA ILE A 131 2.91 55.74 39.40
C ILE A 131 3.28 57.06 40.08
N ASP A 132 4.49 57.55 39.83
CA ASP A 132 4.98 58.83 40.36
C ASP A 132 4.29 60.02 39.66
N GLU A 133 4.00 61.08 40.41
CA GLU A 133 3.45 62.34 39.91
C GLU A 133 4.31 62.93 38.79
N ASN A 134 5.64 62.75 38.89
CA ASN A 134 6.60 63.20 37.88
C ASN A 134 6.43 62.48 36.53
N ALA A 135 5.99 61.21 36.53
CA ALA A 135 5.81 60.44 35.31
C ALA A 135 4.62 60.93 34.47
N ILE A 136 3.63 61.58 35.12
CA ILE A 136 2.45 62.14 34.45
C ILE A 136 2.81 63.47 33.77
N ALA A 137 3.69 64.27 34.39
CA ALA A 137 4.14 65.55 33.85
C ALA A 137 5.03 65.42 32.60
N GLU A 138 5.68 64.27 32.41
CA GLU A 138 6.56 63.99 31.25
C GLU A 138 5.78 63.52 30.01
N ALA A 139 4.51 63.15 30.16
CA ALA A 139 3.65 62.64 29.09
C ALA A 139 2.88 63.73 28.30
N TYR A 140 3.07 65.01 28.65
CA TYR A 140 2.52 66.20 27.98
C TYR A 140 3.63 67.08 27.42
#